data_AF-A0A976IP14-F1
#
_entry.id   AF-A0A976IP14-F1
#
_cell.length_a   1.000
_cell.length_b   1.000
_cell.length_c   1.000
_cell.angle_alpha   90.00
_cell.angle_beta   90.00
_cell.angle_gamma   90.00
#
_symmetry.space_group_name_H-M   'P 1'
#
loop_
_entity.id
_entity.type
_entity.pdbx_description
1 polymer ?
#
loop_
_entity_poly.entity_id
_entity_poly.type
_entity_poly.pdbx_seq_one_letter_code
_entity_poly.pdbx_strand_id
1 'polypeptide(L)'
;MHKHTYYLADMNGKLRFTDEGLRELRPYFAMAGIDIHTITTETEYLKARHRASPYFLEWLKRRSENWPENDQFELLKSTLFG
;
A
#
# COMPACT_ATOMS: atom_id res chain seq x y z
N MET A 1 -4.94 -1.71 -21.22
CA MET A 1 -3.99 -1.51 -20.11
C MET A 1 -4.60 -0.48 -19.17
N HIS A 2 -4.78 -0.81 -17.91
CA HIS A 2 -5.32 0.12 -16.91
C HIS A 2 -4.18 0.58 -16.00
N LYS A 3 -4.16 1.88 -15.68
CA LYS A 3 -3.15 2.49 -14.83
C LYS A 3 -3.77 2.82 -13.47
N HIS A 4 -3.27 2.16 -12.44
CA HIS A 4 -3.50 2.53 -11.04
C HIS A 4 -2.31 3.37 -10.56
N THR A 5 -2.47 4.14 -9.48
CA THR A 5 -1.37 4.91 -8.86
C THR A 5 -0.16 4.02 -8.57
N TYR A 6 -0.41 2.80 -8.10
CA TYR A 6 0.63 1.89 -7.62
C TYR A 6 1.05 0.79 -8.61
N TYR A 7 0.30 0.55 -9.67
CA TYR A 7 0.63 -0.51 -10.63
C TYR A 7 0.02 -0.28 -12.01
N LEU A 8 0.61 -0.96 -12.98
CA LEU A 8 0.09 -1.10 -14.33
C LEU A 8 -0.37 -2.54 -14.49
N ALA A 9 -1.56 -2.74 -15.07
CA ALA A 9 -1.98 -4.07 -15.47
C ALA A 9 -2.47 -4.12 -16.92
N ASP A 10 -2.08 -5.20 -17.59
CA ASP A 10 -2.48 -5.48 -18.96
C ASP A 10 -3.86 -6.14 -19.02
N MET A 11 -4.33 -6.43 -20.24
CA MET A 11 -5.65 -7.04 -20.45
C MET A 11 -5.70 -8.52 -20.04
N ASN A 12 -4.53 -9.15 -19.80
CA ASN A 12 -4.40 -10.53 -19.36
C ASN A 12 -4.27 -10.62 -17.84
N GLY A 13 -4.40 -9.50 -17.12
CA GLY A 13 -4.31 -9.43 -15.66
C GLY A 13 -2.88 -9.46 -15.14
N LYS A 14 -1.85 -9.36 -16.00
CA LYS A 14 -0.46 -9.25 -15.57
C LYS A 14 -0.22 -7.85 -15.01
N LEU A 15 0.36 -7.80 -13.83
CA LEU A 15 0.60 -6.61 -13.04
C LEU A 15 2.10 -6.35 -12.91
N ARG A 16 2.48 -5.07 -12.99
CA ARG A 16 3.79 -4.58 -12.59
C ARG A 16 3.62 -3.32 -11.73
N PHE A 17 4.27 -3.29 -10.57
CA PHE A 17 4.27 -2.10 -9.72
C PHE A 17 5.02 -0.94 -10.36
N THR A 18 4.51 0.27 -10.11
CA THR A 18 5.25 1.51 -10.35
C THR A 18 6.31 1.69 -9.26
N ASP A 19 7.30 2.57 -9.47
CA ASP A 19 8.30 2.86 -8.45
C ASP A 19 7.66 3.44 -7.17
N GLU A 20 6.62 4.26 -7.35
CA GLU A 20 5.78 4.72 -6.25
C GLU A 20 5.09 3.53 -5.56
N GLY A 21 4.44 2.63 -6.31
CA GLY A 21 3.83 1.43 -5.74
C GLY A 21 4.80 0.59 -4.91
N LEU A 22 6.03 0.40 -5.41
CA LEU A 22 7.08 -0.30 -4.66
C LEU A 22 7.45 0.45 -3.39
N ARG A 23 7.69 1.76 -3.46
CA ARG A 23 8.05 2.57 -2.29
C ARG A 23 6.96 2.56 -1.21
N GLU A 24 5.71 2.73 -1.63
CA GLU A 24 4.58 2.90 -0.71
C GLU A 24 4.08 1.56 -0.13
N LEU A 25 4.05 0.49 -0.94
CA LEU A 25 3.40 -0.78 -0.58
C LEU A 25 4.36 -1.88 -0.13
N ARG A 26 5.66 -1.82 -0.49
CA ARG A 26 6.65 -2.80 -0.01
C ARG A 26 6.68 -2.91 1.52
N PRO A 27 6.77 -1.82 2.31
CA PRO A 27 6.78 -1.94 3.77
C PRO A 27 5.46 -2.52 4.30
N TYR A 28 4.33 -2.23 3.65
CA TYR A 28 3.04 -2.77 4.05
C TYR A 28 2.96 -4.29 3.85
N PHE A 29 3.34 -4.79 2.67
CA PHE A 29 3.32 -6.24 2.40
C PHE A 29 4.36 -7.00 3.20
N ALA A 30 5.52 -6.39 3.49
CA ALA A 30 6.54 -6.99 4.33
C ALA A 30 6.05 -7.30 5.76
N MET A 31 5.13 -6.49 6.31
CA MET A 31 4.51 -6.78 7.63
C MET A 31 3.75 -8.11 7.64
N ALA A 32 3.22 -8.54 6.50
CA ALA A 32 2.55 -9.82 6.33
C ALA A 32 3.47 -10.94 5.78
N GLY A 33 4.78 -10.69 5.73
CA GLY A 33 5.77 -11.63 5.18
C GLY A 33 5.65 -11.84 3.67
N ILE A 34 5.09 -10.88 2.95
CA ILE A 34 4.89 -10.95 1.49
C ILE A 34 5.97 -10.12 0.81
N ASP A 35 6.74 -10.76 -0.07
CA ASP A 35 7.59 -10.04 -1.01
C ASP A 35 6.74 -9.49 -2.16
N ILE A 36 6.70 -8.16 -2.30
CA ILE A 36 5.93 -7.49 -3.33
C ILE A 36 6.37 -7.90 -4.75
N HIS A 37 7.62 -8.34 -4.93
CA HIS A 37 8.14 -8.75 -6.24
C HIS A 37 7.58 -10.10 -6.72
N THR A 38 6.95 -10.88 -5.83
CA THR A 38 6.29 -12.14 -6.21
C THR A 38 4.84 -11.93 -6.68
N ILE A 39 4.31 -10.71 -6.58
CA ILE A 39 2.95 -10.37 -7.01
C ILE A 39 3.01 -9.94 -8.48
N THR A 40 2.49 -10.79 -9.36
CA THR A 40 2.59 -10.60 -10.82
C THR A 40 1.24 -10.46 -11.50
N THR A 41 0.14 -10.61 -10.76
CA THR A 41 -1.22 -10.45 -11.27
C THR A 41 -2.08 -9.60 -10.35
N GLU A 42 -3.15 -9.03 -10.90
CA GLU A 42 -4.13 -8.26 -10.12
C GLU A 42 -4.82 -9.12 -9.05
N THR A 43 -5.10 -10.39 -9.35
CA THR A 43 -5.66 -11.34 -8.39
C THR A 43 -4.71 -11.60 -7.21
N GLU A 44 -3.41 -11.77 -7.48
CA GLU A 44 -2.40 -11.91 -6.42
C GLU A 44 -2.28 -10.64 -5.58
N TYR A 45 -2.36 -9.47 -6.21
CA TYR A 45 -2.35 -8.19 -5.51
C TYR A 45 -3.52 -8.07 -4.53
N LEU A 46 -4.73 -8.43 -4.96
CA LEU A 46 -5.92 -8.42 -4.08
C LEU A 46 -5.79 -9.41 -2.92
N LYS A 47 -5.27 -10.62 -3.18
CA LYS A 47 -4.97 -11.61 -2.13
C LYS A 47 -3.92 -11.10 -1.14
N ALA A 48 -2.86 -10.46 -1.62
CA ALA A 48 -1.83 -9.87 -0.79
C ALA A 48 -2.38 -8.73 0.07
N ARG A 49 -3.22 -7.86 -0.51
CA ARG A 49 -3.93 -6.78 0.21
C ARG A 49 -4.81 -7.32 1.33
N HIS A 50 -5.57 -8.39 1.06
CA HIS A 50 -6.41 -9.04 2.07
C HIS A 50 -5.55 -9.61 3.21
N ARG A 51 -4.46 -10.34 2.87
CA ARG A 51 -3.55 -10.92 3.87
C ARG A 51 -2.85 -9.85 4.72
N ALA A 52 -2.51 -8.71 4.13
CA ALA A 52 -1.86 -7.61 4.84
C ALA A 52 -2.83 -6.73 5.64
N SER A 53 -4.15 -6.88 5.45
CA SER A 53 -5.17 -6.05 6.11
C SER A 53 -5.06 -5.94 7.64
N PRO A 54 -4.64 -6.97 8.40
CA PRO A 54 -4.46 -6.83 9.85
C PRO A 54 -3.41 -5.77 10.24
N TYR A 55 -2.44 -5.49 9.35
CA TYR A 55 -1.37 -4.53 9.58
C TYR A 55 -1.69 -3.12 9.05
N PHE A 56 -2.91 -2.91 8.52
CA PHE A 56 -3.26 -1.66 7.84
C PHE A 56 -3.12 -0.43 8.74
N LEU A 57 -3.67 -0.48 9.96
CA LEU A 57 -3.59 0.66 10.88
C LEU A 57 -2.16 0.93 11.34
N GLU A 58 -1.38 -0.12 11.59
CA GLU A 58 0.03 0.02 11.97
C GLU A 58 0.85 0.65 10.83
N TRP A 59 0.68 0.17 9.61
CA TRP A 59 1.29 0.76 8.42
C TRP A 59 0.86 2.21 8.21
N LEU A 60 -0.44 2.51 8.36
CA LEU A 60 -0.96 3.87 8.19
C LEU A 60 -0.38 4.81 9.25
N LYS A 61 -0.22 4.34 10.49
CA LYS A 61 0.43 5.11 11.56
C LYS A 61 1.87 5.46 11.18
N ARG A 62 2.68 4.48 10.78
CA ARG A 62 4.07 4.73 10.32
C ARG A 62 4.13 5.64 9.10
N ARG A 63 3.18 5.48 8.16
CA ARG A 63 3.07 6.35 6.99
C ARG A 63 2.77 7.80 7.39
N SER A 64 1.91 7.99 8.38
CA SER A 64 1.48 9.31 8.83
C SER A 64 2.59 10.15 9.46
N GLU A 65 3.66 9.52 9.96
CA GLU A 65 4.85 10.20 10.49
C GLU A 65 5.52 11.11 9.43
N ASN A 66 5.32 10.82 8.14
CA ASN A 66 5.86 11.62 7.04
C ASN A 66 4.83 12.61 6.45
N TRP A 67 3.66 12.78 7.06
CA TRP A 67 2.68 13.77 6.61
C TRP A 67 3.13 15.20 6.95
N PRO A 68 2.70 16.20 6.16
CA PRO A 68 2.98 17.59 6.47
C PRO A 68 2.54 17.98 7.88
N GLU A 69 3.38 18.73 8.58
CA GLU A 69 3.08 19.26 9.91
C GLU A 69 2.17 20.48 9.78
N ASN A 70 0.86 20.26 9.78
CA ASN A 70 -0.15 21.31 9.83
C ASN A 70 -1.42 20.83 10.54
N ASP A 71 -2.26 21.78 10.93
CA ASP A 71 -3.49 21.54 11.72
C ASP A 71 -4.41 20.47 11.10
N GLN A 72 -4.47 20.38 9.76
CA GLN A 72 -5.33 19.41 9.08
C GLN A 72 -4.81 17.98 9.26
N PHE A 73 -3.51 17.76 9.09
CA PHE A 73 -2.92 16.43 9.26
C PHE A 73 -2.80 16.03 10.73
N GLU A 74 -2.60 16.97 11.64
CA GLU A 74 -2.63 16.69 13.09
C GLU A 74 -4.04 16.32 13.57
N LEU A 75 -5.08 17.00 13.08
CA LEU A 75 -6.47 16.58 13.32
C LEU A 75 -6.74 15.18 12.76
N LEU A 76 -6.24 14.88 11.56
CA LEU A 76 -6.43 13.55 10.96
C LEU A 76 -5.72 12.45 11.76
N LYS A 77 -4.46 12.68 12.18
CA LYS A 77 -3.71 11.74 13.03
C LYS A 77 -4.43 11.48 14.35
N SER A 78 -4.88 12.54 15.03
CA SER A 78 -5.61 12.39 16.30
C SER A 78 -6.95 11.66 16.12
N THR A 79 -7.66 11.87 15.01
CA THR A 79 -8.91 11.14 14.73
C THR A 79 -8.67 9.65 14.42
N LEU A 80 -7.58 9.32 13.73
CA LEU A 80 -7.29 7.94 13.33
C LEU A 80 -6.63 7.11 14.44
N PHE A 81 -5.89 7.74 15.34
CA PHE A 81 -5.01 7.05 16.30
C PHE A 81 -5.11 7.52 17.76
N GLY A 82 -5.87 8.58 18.04
CA GLY A 82 -6.08 9.14 19.37
C GLY A 82 -7.21 8.50 20.15
#